data_AF-A0A2V8R7R2-F1
#
_entry.id   AF-A0A2V8R7R2-F1
#
_cell.length_a   1.000
_cell.length_b   1.000
_cell.length_c   1.000
_cell.angle_alpha   90.00
_cell.angle_beta   90.00
_cell.angle_gamma   90.00
#
_symmetry.space_group_name_H-M   'P 1'
#
loop_
_entity.id
_entity.type
_entity.pdbx_description
1 polymer ?
#
loop_
_entity_poly.entity_id
_entity_poly.type
_entity_poly.pdbx_seq_one_letter_code
_entity_poly.pdbx_strand_id
1 'polypeptide(L)'
;MSASENPSATLAHHLQDSTHISFGVLTSGFTYRWLKLEGSVFNGREPDENRYDFDSHRWDSRSARLSFAPNRNWAMQVSYGFLRSPEAQEPDADIRRATASVQYNRPFDRGNWASSIIWGRNHVSAPSGAHNLNGYTFESTVNFLDRNYLSTRLELVDKDELLRASDRALLGIADDHPSFRIGAYTTGFARDLWKTDKLSLAVGSDLTFYSKPTILDPIYGQRPVSWKLFFRVRPGKMEMKPTRGTRMPNRQPQQ
;
A
#
# COMPACT_ATOMS: atom_id res chain seq x y z
N MET A 1 -11.95 5.54 1.19
CA MET A 1 -10.78 4.70 0.81
C MET A 1 -10.96 3.33 1.45
N SER A 2 -10.56 2.23 0.81
CA SER A 2 -10.78 0.86 1.31
C SER A 2 -10.09 0.63 2.67
N ALA A 3 -8.89 1.17 2.86
CA ALA A 3 -8.11 1.02 4.08
C ALA A 3 -8.50 1.98 5.22
N SER A 4 -9.46 2.90 5.03
CA SER A 4 -9.68 3.99 6.00
C SER A 4 -10.12 3.52 7.39
N GLU A 5 -10.63 2.30 7.47
CA GLU A 5 -11.19 1.69 8.67
C GLU A 5 -10.21 0.76 9.38
N ASN A 6 -9.09 0.38 8.76
CA ASN A 6 -8.08 -0.50 9.33
C ASN A 6 -6.80 0.30 9.67
N PRO A 7 -6.53 0.57 10.97
CA PRO A 7 -5.32 1.28 11.40
C PRO A 7 -4.01 0.52 11.18
N SER A 8 -4.06 -0.77 10.87
CA SER A 8 -2.87 -1.62 10.77
C SER A 8 -2.22 -1.46 9.40
N ALA A 9 -0.88 -1.38 9.37
CA ALA A 9 -0.11 -1.48 8.13
C ALA A 9 -0.34 -2.84 7.46
N THR A 10 -0.26 -2.89 6.13
CA THR A 10 -0.36 -4.14 5.37
C THR A 10 0.85 -5.02 5.64
N LEU A 11 0.66 -6.33 5.83
CA LEU A 11 1.78 -7.28 5.93
C LEU A 11 2.63 -7.31 4.65
N ALA A 12 1.99 -7.02 3.52
CA ALA A 12 2.62 -6.93 2.21
C ALA A 12 3.43 -5.63 1.98
N HIS A 13 3.51 -4.71 2.96
CA HIS A 13 4.08 -3.37 2.73
C HIS A 13 5.51 -3.42 2.15
N HIS A 14 6.40 -4.31 2.60
CA HIS A 14 7.74 -4.44 2.01
C HIS A 14 7.75 -4.81 0.50
N LEU A 15 6.68 -5.45 -0.01
CA LEU A 15 6.54 -5.79 -1.42
C LEU A 15 5.69 -4.77 -2.21
N GLN A 16 5.05 -3.83 -1.50
CA GLN A 16 4.13 -2.84 -2.06
C GLN A 16 4.63 -1.39 -1.91
N ASP A 17 5.66 -1.18 -1.08
CA ASP A 17 6.28 0.11 -0.86
C ASP A 17 7.02 0.58 -2.11
N SER A 18 6.91 1.87 -2.39
CA SER A 18 7.81 2.55 -3.31
C SER A 18 9.16 2.76 -2.61
N THR A 19 10.26 2.73 -3.35
CA THR A 19 11.60 3.00 -2.81
C THR A 19 11.60 4.34 -2.06
N HIS A 20 11.81 4.33 -0.74
CA HIS A 20 11.55 5.49 0.10
C HIS A 20 12.73 6.47 0.22
N ILE A 21 13.90 6.16 -0.33
CA ILE A 21 15.07 7.01 -0.18
C ILE A 21 15.93 6.92 -1.44
N SER A 22 15.75 7.86 -2.37
CA SER A 22 16.65 8.01 -3.53
C SER A 22 16.83 9.49 -3.86
N PHE A 23 18.08 9.93 -4.01
CA PHE A 23 18.40 11.28 -4.50
C PHE A 23 18.45 11.28 -6.04
N GLY A 24 17.88 12.30 -6.68
CA GLY A 24 17.96 12.47 -8.14
C GLY A 24 16.97 11.61 -8.93
N VAL A 25 15.67 11.93 -8.84
CA VAL A 25 14.62 11.32 -9.66
C VAL A 25 14.23 12.24 -10.80
N LEU A 26 14.31 11.76 -12.04
CA LEU A 26 13.68 12.41 -13.19
C LEU A 26 12.45 11.60 -13.59
N THR A 27 11.26 12.21 -13.54
CA THR A 27 10.02 11.58 -13.99
C THR A 27 9.45 12.37 -15.17
N SER A 28 9.14 11.66 -16.24
CA SER A 28 8.37 12.18 -17.37
C SER A 28 7.06 11.41 -17.48
N GLY A 29 6.00 12.05 -17.96
CA GLY A 29 4.73 11.38 -18.10
C GLY A 29 3.83 12.01 -19.15
N PHE A 30 2.99 11.17 -19.73
CA PHE A 30 1.99 11.53 -20.72
C PHE A 30 0.62 11.12 -20.21
N THR A 31 -0.34 12.05 -20.24
CA THR A 31 -1.73 11.79 -19.85
C THR A 31 -2.63 12.04 -21.04
N TYR A 32 -3.50 11.08 -21.35
CA TYR A 32 -4.53 11.22 -22.37
C TYR A 32 -5.83 10.59 -21.92
N ARG A 33 -6.86 11.43 -21.75
CA ARG A 33 -8.20 11.03 -21.27
C ARG A 33 -8.13 10.27 -19.94
N TRP A 34 -8.33 8.96 -19.99
CA TRP A 34 -8.36 8.04 -18.87
C TRP A 34 -7.06 7.26 -18.69
N LEU A 35 -6.06 7.47 -19.56
CA LEU A 35 -4.74 6.87 -19.49
C LEU A 35 -3.72 7.87 -18.98
N LYS A 36 -2.81 7.39 -18.13
CA LYS A 36 -1.60 8.11 -17.73
C LYS A 36 -0.44 7.14 -17.76
N LEU A 37 0.61 7.47 -18.52
CA LEU A 37 1.86 6.73 -18.55
C LEU A 37 2.95 7.61 -17.96
N GLU A 38 3.71 7.07 -17.01
CA GLU A 38 4.82 7.74 -16.35
C GLU A 38 6.06 6.85 -16.45
N GLY A 39 7.21 7.45 -16.70
CA GLY A 39 8.51 6.81 -16.68
C GLY A 39 9.47 7.62 -15.83
N SER A 40 10.17 6.93 -14.93
CA SER A 40 11.15 7.55 -14.04
C SER A 40 12.50 6.89 -14.17
N VAL A 41 13.57 7.69 -14.09
CA VAL A 41 14.93 7.21 -13.88
C VAL A 41 15.44 7.81 -12.57
N PHE A 42 16.09 6.98 -11.76
CA PHE A 42 16.51 7.35 -10.42
C PHE A 42 17.75 6.57 -9.99
N ASN A 43 18.37 7.03 -8.91
CA ASN A 43 19.43 6.31 -8.21
C ASN A 43 18.78 5.29 -7.26
N GLY A 44 19.05 3.99 -7.46
CA GLY A 44 18.38 2.92 -6.69
C GLY A 44 18.97 2.65 -5.31
N ARG A 45 20.12 3.25 -4.98
CA ARG A 45 20.90 2.96 -3.77
C ARG A 45 20.35 3.73 -2.58
N GLU A 46 20.20 3.05 -1.44
CA GLU A 46 19.93 3.74 -0.17
C GLU A 46 21.10 4.69 0.17
N PRO A 47 20.83 5.92 0.65
CA PRO A 47 21.90 6.82 1.11
C PRO A 47 22.69 6.18 2.23
N ASP A 48 23.97 6.52 2.31
CA ASP A 48 24.81 6.08 3.41
C ASP A 48 24.33 6.64 4.79
N GLU A 49 25.01 6.23 5.86
CA GLU A 49 24.64 6.65 7.22
C GLU A 49 24.75 8.18 7.43
N ASN A 50 25.38 8.91 6.50
CA ASN A 50 25.69 10.31 6.61
C ASN A 50 24.62 11.19 5.94
N ARG A 51 23.43 11.25 6.55
CA ARG A 51 22.19 11.85 6.02
C ARG A 51 22.20 13.35 5.60
N TYR A 52 23.33 14.03 5.66
CA TYR A 52 23.46 15.46 5.39
C TYR A 52 24.28 15.81 4.14
N ASP A 53 24.88 14.84 3.46
CA ASP A 53 25.59 15.06 2.20
C ASP A 53 24.74 14.69 0.96
N PHE A 54 25.14 15.23 -0.19
CA PHE A 54 24.47 14.99 -1.47
C PHE A 54 25.16 13.83 -2.17
N ASP A 55 24.53 12.65 -2.11
CA ASP A 55 25.12 11.45 -2.67
C ASP A 55 24.78 11.31 -4.17
N SER A 56 25.64 11.86 -5.02
CA SER A 56 25.49 11.85 -6.49
C SER A 56 25.97 10.52 -7.08
N HIS A 57 25.19 9.46 -6.90
CA HIS A 57 25.43 8.19 -7.59
C HIS A 57 24.78 8.18 -8.99
N ARG A 58 25.25 7.26 -9.85
CA ARG A 58 24.79 7.11 -11.26
C ARG A 58 23.31 6.72 -11.30
N TRP A 59 22.56 7.24 -12.28
CA TRP A 59 21.19 6.79 -12.56
C TRP A 59 21.21 5.37 -13.14
N ASP A 60 21.09 4.37 -12.27
CA ASP A 60 21.15 2.95 -12.61
C ASP A 60 19.79 2.25 -12.58
N SER A 61 18.77 2.92 -12.05
CA SER A 61 17.46 2.37 -11.79
C SER A 61 16.38 3.08 -12.60
N ARG A 62 15.38 2.34 -13.03
CA ARG A 62 14.31 2.83 -13.91
C ARG A 62 12.97 2.24 -13.53
N SER A 63 11.90 3.02 -13.68
CA SER A 63 10.54 2.54 -13.51
C SER A 63 9.61 3.09 -14.57
N ALA A 64 8.55 2.33 -14.84
CA ALA A 64 7.44 2.74 -15.67
C ALA A 64 6.14 2.41 -14.94
N ARG A 65 5.15 3.30 -15.03
CA ARG A 65 3.84 3.17 -14.43
C ARG A 65 2.77 3.56 -15.45
N LEU A 66 1.82 2.66 -15.66
CA LEU A 66 0.62 2.92 -16.43
C LEU A 66 -0.58 2.94 -15.47
N SER A 67 -1.33 4.04 -15.49
CA SER A 67 -2.57 4.20 -14.75
C SER A 67 -3.74 4.34 -15.71
N PHE A 68 -4.85 3.69 -15.38
CA PHE A 68 -6.07 3.66 -16.16
C PHE A 68 -7.29 3.92 -15.27
N ALA A 69 -8.02 5.01 -15.50
CA ALA A 69 -9.24 5.35 -14.78
C ALA A 69 -10.40 5.62 -15.76
N PRO A 70 -11.11 4.58 -16.24
CA PRO A 70 -12.14 4.73 -17.27
C PRO A 70 -13.34 5.58 -16.84
N ASN A 71 -13.60 5.64 -15.53
CA ASN A 71 -14.70 6.40 -14.94
C ASN A 71 -14.36 6.78 -13.49
N ARG A 72 -15.29 7.45 -12.81
CA ARG A 72 -15.09 7.95 -11.45
C ARG A 72 -14.99 6.86 -10.37
N ASN A 73 -15.41 5.63 -10.68
CA ASN A 73 -15.50 4.55 -9.71
C ASN A 73 -14.35 3.56 -9.82
N TRP A 74 -13.66 3.49 -10.96
CA TRP A 74 -12.60 2.53 -11.21
C TRP A 74 -11.27 3.24 -11.47
N ALA A 75 -10.23 2.79 -10.77
CA ALA A 75 -8.86 3.17 -11.03
C ALA A 75 -7.98 1.92 -11.02
N MET A 76 -7.13 1.78 -12.02
CA MET A 76 -6.21 0.66 -12.18
C MET A 76 -4.81 1.21 -12.38
N GLN A 77 -3.82 0.48 -11.91
CA GLN A 77 -2.41 0.83 -12.09
C GLN A 77 -1.59 -0.43 -12.27
N VAL A 78 -0.63 -0.39 -13.19
CA VAL A 78 0.47 -1.36 -13.25
C VAL A 78 1.77 -0.59 -13.26
N SER A 79 2.76 -1.05 -12.51
CA SER A 79 4.09 -0.47 -12.56
C SER A 79 5.18 -1.54 -12.53
N TYR A 80 6.30 -1.20 -13.14
CA TYR A 80 7.48 -2.05 -13.22
C TYR A 80 8.70 -1.20 -12.93
N GLY A 81 9.54 -1.64 -12.02
CA GLY A 81 10.80 -1.01 -11.64
C GLY A 81 11.93 -2.01 -11.74
N PHE A 82 13.08 -1.55 -12.22
CA PHE A 82 14.36 -2.24 -12.12
C PHE A 82 15.25 -1.41 -11.20
N LEU A 83 15.68 -2.03 -10.11
CA LEU A 83 16.61 -1.48 -9.14
C LEU A 83 17.89 -2.28 -9.22
N ARG A 84 19.01 -1.60 -9.39
CA ARG A 84 20.34 -2.21 -9.43
C ARG A 84 21.02 -1.98 -8.08
N SER A 85 21.51 -3.04 -7.45
CA SER A 85 22.25 -2.98 -6.18
C SER A 85 21.60 -2.08 -5.10
N PRO A 86 20.31 -2.25 -4.75
CA PRO A 86 19.60 -1.30 -3.90
C PRO A 86 20.05 -1.33 -2.43
N GLU A 87 20.53 -2.47 -1.94
CA GLU A 87 20.94 -2.65 -0.54
C GLU A 87 22.46 -2.65 -0.39
N ALA A 88 22.96 -1.90 0.60
CA ALA A 88 24.40 -1.85 0.89
C ALA A 88 24.94 -3.19 1.41
N GLN A 89 24.09 -4.02 2.02
CA GLN A 89 24.43 -5.35 2.52
C GLN A 89 24.45 -6.41 1.42
N GLU A 90 23.74 -6.19 0.31
CA GLU A 90 23.75 -7.07 -0.87
C GLU A 90 24.11 -6.28 -2.15
N PRO A 91 25.37 -5.82 -2.28
CA PRO A 91 25.78 -4.91 -3.35
C PRO A 91 25.71 -5.53 -4.75
N ASP A 92 25.58 -6.85 -4.87
CA ASP A 92 25.52 -7.58 -6.14
C ASP A 92 24.09 -8.05 -6.51
N ALA A 93 23.08 -7.70 -5.72
CA ALA A 93 21.70 -8.10 -5.96
C ALA A 93 20.93 -7.08 -6.81
N ASP A 94 20.30 -7.54 -7.89
CA ASP A 94 19.38 -6.75 -8.71
C ASP A 94 17.93 -7.11 -8.35
N ILE A 95 17.06 -6.10 -8.22
CA ILE A 95 15.65 -6.30 -7.89
C ILE A 95 14.76 -5.78 -9.03
N ARG A 96 13.95 -6.66 -9.61
CA ARG A 96 12.85 -6.30 -10.50
C ARG A 96 11.55 -6.31 -9.73
N ARG A 97 10.93 -5.14 -9.55
CA ARG A 97 9.67 -4.96 -8.84
C ARG A 97 8.54 -4.75 -9.84
N ALA A 98 7.53 -5.60 -9.80
CA ALA A 98 6.28 -5.42 -10.54
C ALA A 98 5.14 -5.23 -9.56
N THR A 99 4.28 -4.24 -9.77
CA THR A 99 3.06 -4.07 -8.98
C THR A 99 1.86 -3.84 -9.89
N ALA A 100 0.71 -4.36 -9.49
CA ALA A 100 -0.56 -4.02 -10.10
C ALA A 100 -1.59 -3.73 -9.01
N SER A 101 -2.47 -2.76 -9.24
CA SER A 101 -3.61 -2.52 -8.36
C SER A 101 -4.86 -2.17 -9.14
N VAL A 102 -6.00 -2.57 -8.58
CA VAL A 102 -7.33 -2.21 -9.05
C VAL A 102 -8.10 -1.71 -7.85
N GLN A 103 -8.68 -0.53 -7.99
CA GLN A 103 -9.47 0.13 -6.97
C GLN A 103 -10.87 0.38 -7.54
N TYR A 104 -11.86 0.07 -6.72
CA TYR A 104 -13.26 0.34 -6.97
C TYR A 104 -13.83 1.16 -5.83
N ASN A 105 -14.53 2.23 -6.14
CA ASN A 105 -15.19 3.07 -5.15
C ASN A 105 -16.53 3.57 -5.71
N ARG A 106 -17.62 3.12 -5.10
CA ARG A 106 -18.97 3.51 -5.51
C ARG A 106 -19.77 4.04 -4.32
N PRO A 107 -20.16 5.32 -4.33
CA PRO A 107 -21.15 5.84 -3.39
C PRO A 107 -22.53 5.28 -3.73
N PHE A 108 -23.35 5.07 -2.71
CA PHE A 108 -24.76 4.69 -2.84
C PHE A 108 -25.58 5.42 -1.76
N ASP A 109 -26.91 5.24 -1.78
CA ASP A 109 -27.75 5.94 -0.82
C ASP A 109 -27.38 5.55 0.62
N ARG A 110 -27.10 6.56 1.45
CA ARG A 110 -26.67 6.41 2.85
C ARG A 110 -25.43 5.53 3.06
N GLY A 111 -24.51 5.51 2.10
CA GLY A 111 -23.32 4.68 2.19
C GLY A 111 -22.28 4.82 1.09
N ASN A 112 -21.22 4.02 1.19
CA ASN A 112 -20.17 3.94 0.20
C ASN A 112 -19.47 2.59 0.25
N TRP A 113 -19.20 2.00 -0.91
CA TRP A 113 -18.45 0.76 -1.02
C TRP A 113 -17.12 1.01 -1.72
N ALA A 114 -16.01 0.67 -1.04
CA ALA A 114 -14.67 0.79 -1.58
C ALA A 114 -13.92 -0.55 -1.46
N SER A 115 -13.38 -1.04 -2.56
CA SER A 115 -12.57 -2.25 -2.62
C SER A 115 -11.29 -2.02 -3.39
N SER A 116 -10.23 -2.72 -3.00
CA SER A 116 -8.92 -2.65 -3.66
C SER A 116 -8.32 -4.04 -3.74
N ILE A 117 -7.74 -4.38 -4.88
CA ILE A 117 -6.87 -5.55 -5.07
C ILE A 117 -5.50 -5.00 -5.43
N ILE A 118 -4.47 -5.49 -4.75
CA ILE A 118 -3.08 -5.08 -4.94
C ILE A 118 -2.25 -6.35 -5.05
N TRP A 119 -1.40 -6.40 -6.07
CA TRP A 119 -0.39 -7.42 -6.26
C TRP A 119 0.97 -6.75 -6.37
N GLY A 120 1.96 -7.32 -5.70
CA GLY A 120 3.37 -6.96 -5.81
C GLY A 120 4.21 -8.20 -6.00
N ARG A 121 5.23 -8.10 -6.83
CA ARG A 121 6.24 -9.15 -7.03
C ARG A 121 7.62 -8.53 -7.07
N ASN A 122 8.50 -9.07 -6.25
CA ASN A 122 9.93 -8.81 -6.34
C ASN A 122 10.61 -10.05 -6.92
N HIS A 123 11.38 -9.85 -7.96
CA HIS A 123 12.32 -10.84 -8.47
C HIS A 123 13.71 -10.36 -8.13
N VAL A 124 14.34 -11.05 -7.18
CA VAL A 124 15.69 -10.77 -6.70
C VAL A 124 16.65 -11.67 -7.47
N SER A 125 17.71 -11.10 -8.01
CA SER A 125 18.76 -11.80 -8.74
C SER A 125 20.10 -11.48 -8.10
N ALA A 126 20.70 -12.46 -7.44
CA ALA A 126 22.00 -12.34 -6.77
C ALA A 126 22.95 -13.45 -7.27
N PRO A 127 24.27 -13.36 -7.03
CA PRO A 127 25.22 -14.42 -7.37
C PRO A 127 24.89 -15.77 -6.72
N SER A 128 24.20 -15.75 -5.56
CA SER A 128 23.73 -16.92 -4.82
C SER A 128 22.49 -17.60 -5.46
N GLY A 129 21.81 -16.92 -6.39
CA GLY A 129 20.62 -17.43 -7.06
C GLY A 129 19.57 -16.35 -7.32
N ALA A 130 18.48 -16.75 -7.99
CA ALA A 130 17.34 -15.87 -8.23
C ALA A 130 16.08 -16.45 -7.58
N HIS A 131 15.35 -15.60 -6.87
CA HIS A 131 14.11 -15.99 -6.20
C HIS A 131 12.99 -14.96 -6.45
N ASN A 132 11.76 -15.37 -6.17
CA ASN A 132 10.57 -14.56 -6.40
C ASN A 132 9.74 -14.47 -5.12
N LEU A 133 9.40 -13.25 -4.72
CA LEU A 133 8.49 -12.99 -3.62
C LEU A 133 7.23 -12.36 -4.19
N ASN A 134 6.06 -12.88 -3.83
CA ASN A 134 4.77 -12.32 -4.21
C ASN A 134 3.99 -11.86 -2.98
N GLY A 135 3.34 -10.71 -3.10
CA GLY A 135 2.38 -10.20 -2.15
C GLY A 135 1.05 -9.95 -2.84
N TYR A 136 -0.02 -10.50 -2.29
CA TYR A 136 -1.39 -10.27 -2.72
C TYR A 136 -2.15 -9.65 -1.56
N THR A 137 -2.86 -8.56 -1.80
CA THR A 137 -3.71 -7.89 -0.82
C THR A 137 -5.05 -7.60 -1.46
N PHE A 138 -6.11 -8.04 -0.81
CA PHE A 138 -7.47 -7.63 -1.11
C PHE A 138 -8.04 -6.89 0.10
N GLU A 139 -8.66 -5.75 -0.12
CA GLU A 139 -9.36 -5.00 0.89
C GLU A 139 -10.76 -4.63 0.40
N SER A 140 -11.73 -4.66 1.30
CA SER A 140 -13.07 -4.18 1.02
C SER A 140 -13.68 -3.55 2.27
N THR A 141 -14.22 -2.35 2.11
CA THR A 141 -14.91 -1.61 3.15
C THR A 141 -16.24 -1.12 2.62
N VAL A 142 -17.31 -1.42 3.34
CA VAL A 142 -18.65 -0.89 3.09
C VAL A 142 -19.09 -0.05 4.28
N ASN A 143 -19.40 1.21 4.01
CA ASN A 143 -20.15 2.07 4.91
C ASN A 143 -21.63 1.97 4.57
N PHE A 144 -22.47 1.66 5.56
CA PHE A 144 -23.91 1.55 5.40
C PHE A 144 -24.65 2.20 6.58
N LEU A 145 -25.87 2.68 6.31
CA LEU A 145 -26.71 3.39 7.29
C LEU A 145 -25.97 4.59 7.93
N ASP A 146 -25.14 5.28 7.15
CA ASP A 146 -24.38 6.49 7.49
C ASP A 146 -23.32 6.39 8.61
N ARG A 147 -23.34 5.31 9.38
CA ARG A 147 -22.59 5.18 10.65
C ARG A 147 -21.91 3.84 10.84
N ASN A 148 -22.25 2.80 10.09
CA ASN A 148 -21.68 1.47 10.27
C ASN A 148 -20.70 1.15 9.16
N TYR A 149 -19.57 0.56 9.53
CA TYR A 149 -18.50 0.20 8.63
C TYR A 149 -18.18 -1.26 8.83
N LEU A 150 -18.28 -2.03 7.75
CA LEU A 150 -17.77 -3.40 7.72
C LEU A 150 -16.55 -3.40 6.81
N SER A 151 -15.45 -3.94 7.32
CA SER A 151 -14.17 -4.01 6.61
C SER A 151 -13.62 -5.42 6.62
N THR A 152 -12.94 -5.77 5.53
CA THR A 152 -12.16 -7.00 5.44
C THR A 152 -10.88 -6.74 4.69
N ARG A 153 -9.82 -7.42 5.09
CA ARG A 153 -8.52 -7.44 4.43
C ARG A 153 -8.03 -8.88 4.38
N LEU A 154 -7.66 -9.34 3.20
CA LEU A 154 -7.04 -10.64 2.96
C LEU A 154 -5.65 -10.38 2.39
N GLU A 155 -4.62 -10.88 3.04
CA GLU A 155 -3.22 -10.76 2.61
C GLU A 155 -2.62 -12.14 2.44
N LEU A 156 -1.84 -12.33 1.38
CA LEU A 156 -1.07 -13.53 1.12
C LEU A 156 0.31 -13.11 0.63
N VAL A 157 1.35 -13.35 1.43
CA VAL A 157 2.67 -12.76 1.25
C VAL A 157 3.74 -13.82 1.40
N ASP A 158 4.64 -13.88 0.43
CA ASP A 158 5.88 -14.64 0.52
C ASP A 158 6.90 -13.83 1.34
N LYS A 159 7.45 -14.44 2.39
CA LYS A 159 8.42 -13.83 3.31
C LYS A 159 9.63 -14.76 3.46
N ASP A 160 10.81 -14.22 3.20
CA ASP A 160 12.10 -14.90 3.21
C ASP A 160 12.96 -14.59 4.45
N GLU A 161 12.69 -13.48 5.14
CA GLU A 161 13.45 -13.03 6.32
C GLU A 161 12.75 -13.26 7.67
N LEU A 162 11.85 -14.24 7.76
CA LEU A 162 11.07 -14.45 9.01
C LEU A 162 11.89 -15.01 10.17
N LEU A 163 12.95 -15.76 9.86
CA LEU A 163 13.64 -16.60 10.81
C LEU A 163 15.05 -16.07 11.07
N ARG A 164 15.44 -16.00 12.35
CA ARG A 164 16.84 -15.79 12.72
C ARG A 164 17.63 -17.07 12.44
N ALA A 165 18.96 -16.97 12.32
CA ALA A 165 19.82 -18.14 12.12
C ALA A 165 19.59 -19.26 13.17
N SER A 166 19.33 -18.89 14.43
CA SER A 166 18.98 -19.82 15.51
C SER A 166 17.65 -20.56 15.26
N ASP A 167 16.68 -19.87 14.68
CA ASP A 167 15.35 -20.40 14.40
C ASP A 167 15.39 -21.35 13.19
N ARG A 168 16.20 -21.03 12.18
CA ARG A 168 16.47 -21.93 11.03
C ARG A 168 17.12 -23.23 11.49
N ALA A 169 18.11 -23.14 12.38
CA ALA A 169 18.78 -24.31 12.96
C ALA A 169 17.80 -25.18 13.78
N LEU A 170 16.91 -24.57 14.57
CA LEU A 170 15.87 -25.29 15.31
C LEU A 170 14.90 -26.04 14.37
N LEU A 171 14.60 -25.46 13.21
CA LEU A 171 13.67 -26.04 12.23
C LEU A 171 14.35 -26.95 11.19
N GLY A 172 15.67 -27.15 11.28
CA GLY A 172 16.43 -27.98 10.34
C GLY A 172 16.53 -27.41 8.93
N ILE A 173 16.42 -26.09 8.78
CA ILE A 173 16.46 -25.40 7.48
C ILE A 173 17.90 -24.99 7.18
N ALA A 174 18.46 -25.55 6.11
CA ALA A 174 19.81 -25.25 5.62
C ALA A 174 19.85 -24.12 4.58
N ASP A 175 18.69 -23.72 4.06
CA ASP A 175 18.58 -22.57 3.15
C ASP A 175 18.75 -21.26 3.94
N ASP A 176 19.56 -20.35 3.41
CA ASP A 176 19.78 -19.04 4.01
C ASP A 176 18.58 -18.09 3.78
N HIS A 177 17.80 -18.28 2.72
CA HIS A 177 16.63 -17.43 2.42
C HIS A 177 15.35 -18.25 2.18
N PRO A 178 14.87 -18.99 3.19
CA PRO A 178 13.67 -19.81 3.04
C PRO A 178 12.42 -18.93 2.90
N SER A 179 11.77 -19.00 1.73
CA SER A 179 10.52 -18.28 1.49
C SER A 179 9.31 -19.03 2.06
N PHE A 180 8.57 -18.40 2.97
CA PHE A 180 7.31 -18.89 3.52
C PHE A 180 6.14 -18.03 3.09
N ARG A 181 5.06 -18.68 2.64
CA ARG A 181 3.81 -18.00 2.34
C ARG A 181 2.96 -17.84 3.58
N ILE A 182 2.80 -16.60 4.06
CA ILE A 182 1.91 -16.25 5.17
C ILE A 182 0.63 -15.64 4.62
N GLY A 183 -0.51 -16.12 5.11
CA GLY A 183 -1.80 -15.50 4.92
C GLY A 183 -2.27 -14.79 6.18
N ALA A 184 -2.92 -13.64 6.03
CA ALA A 184 -3.62 -12.96 7.11
C ALA A 184 -4.99 -12.50 6.64
N TYR A 185 -6.01 -12.87 7.40
CA TYR A 185 -7.40 -12.63 7.06
C TYR A 185 -8.03 -11.82 8.19
N THR A 186 -8.15 -10.52 7.97
CA THR A 186 -8.73 -9.58 8.92
C THR A 186 -10.18 -9.28 8.52
N THR A 187 -11.07 -9.32 9.49
CA THR A 187 -12.42 -8.78 9.39
C THR A 187 -12.66 -7.85 10.56
N GLY A 188 -13.32 -6.73 10.30
CA GLY A 188 -13.51 -5.70 11.31
C GLY A 188 -14.81 -4.96 11.14
N PHE A 189 -15.36 -4.51 12.25
CA PHE A 189 -16.57 -3.71 12.31
C PHE A 189 -16.32 -2.45 13.11
N ALA A 190 -16.78 -1.31 12.60
CA ALA A 190 -16.74 -0.05 13.31
C ALA A 190 -18.07 0.68 13.21
N ARG A 191 -18.40 1.45 14.25
CA ARG A 191 -19.61 2.27 14.29
C ARG A 191 -19.31 3.66 14.83
N ASP A 192 -19.76 4.67 14.10
CA ASP A 192 -19.76 6.05 14.57
C ASP A 192 -20.79 6.17 15.73
N LEU A 193 -20.30 6.39 16.95
CA LEU A 193 -21.10 6.63 18.15
C LEU A 193 -21.63 8.06 18.17
N TRP A 194 -20.78 9.01 17.83
CA TRP A 194 -21.13 10.42 17.69
C TRP A 194 -20.68 10.93 16.33
N LYS A 195 -21.58 11.60 15.62
CA LYS A 195 -21.31 12.20 14.31
C LYS A 195 -21.95 13.58 14.27
N THR A 196 -21.10 14.60 14.20
CA THR A 196 -21.45 16.01 14.05
C THR A 196 -20.74 16.57 12.82
N ASP A 197 -21.11 17.78 12.39
CA ASP A 197 -20.49 18.44 11.23
C ASP A 197 -19.00 18.76 11.43
N LYS A 198 -18.52 18.74 12.69
CA LYS A 198 -17.15 19.07 13.07
C LYS A 198 -16.34 17.86 13.51
N LEU A 199 -16.99 16.82 14.03
CA LEU A 199 -16.32 15.70 14.67
C LEU A 199 -17.12 14.40 14.51
N SER A 200 -16.42 13.31 14.21
CA SER A 200 -16.94 11.95 14.28
C SER A 200 -16.10 11.13 15.24
N LEU A 201 -16.77 10.43 16.17
CA LEU A 201 -16.19 9.48 17.10
C LEU A 201 -16.75 8.09 16.81
N ALA A 202 -15.87 7.11 16.63
CA ALA A 202 -16.24 5.73 16.37
C ALA A 202 -15.55 4.77 17.33
N VAL A 203 -16.18 3.63 17.56
CA VAL A 203 -15.57 2.45 18.16
C VAL A 203 -15.57 1.33 17.14
N GLY A 204 -14.51 0.53 17.12
CA GLY A 204 -14.42 -0.61 16.24
C GLY A 204 -13.57 -1.74 16.81
N SER A 205 -13.71 -2.90 16.18
CA SER A 205 -12.93 -4.08 16.48
C SER A 205 -12.48 -4.76 15.20
N ASP A 206 -11.30 -5.39 15.27
CA ASP A 206 -10.73 -6.20 14.20
C ASP A 206 -10.42 -7.60 14.75
N LEU A 207 -10.65 -8.63 13.95
CA LEU A 207 -10.24 -10.01 14.21
C LEU A 207 -9.42 -10.50 13.02
N THR A 208 -8.23 -11.04 13.29
CA THR A 208 -7.30 -11.52 12.27
C THR A 208 -6.94 -12.98 12.52
N PHE A 209 -7.09 -13.78 11.46
CA PHE A 209 -6.65 -15.17 11.42
C PHE A 209 -5.42 -15.29 10.52
N TYR A 210 -4.43 -16.06 10.96
CA TYR A 210 -3.21 -16.26 10.19
C TYR A 210 -3.13 -17.70 9.66
N SER A 211 -2.70 -17.85 8.41
CA SER A 211 -2.29 -19.13 7.83
C SER A 211 -0.80 -19.12 7.58
N LYS A 212 -0.11 -20.21 7.94
CA LYS A 212 1.33 -20.37 7.71
C LYS A 212 1.67 -21.85 7.49
N PRO A 213 2.85 -22.16 6.92
CA PRO A 213 3.34 -23.54 6.82
C PRO A 213 3.53 -24.19 8.20
N THR A 214 3.28 -25.50 8.29
CA THR A 214 3.37 -26.29 9.54
C THR A 214 4.78 -26.35 10.12
N ILE A 215 5.81 -26.20 9.29
CA ILE A 215 7.21 -26.09 9.75
C ILE A 215 7.42 -24.93 10.72
N LEU A 216 6.56 -23.90 10.68
CA LEU A 216 6.63 -22.75 11.59
C LEU A 216 5.85 -22.96 12.89
N ASP A 217 5.21 -24.12 13.10
CA ASP A 217 4.39 -24.42 14.30
C ASP A 217 5.18 -24.36 15.62
N PRO A 218 6.45 -24.85 15.71
CA PRO A 218 7.22 -24.78 16.95
C PRO A 218 7.49 -23.37 17.45
N ILE A 219 7.51 -22.37 16.55
CA ILE A 219 7.87 -20.98 16.87
C ILE A 219 6.61 -20.12 17.05
N TYR A 220 5.64 -20.27 16.15
CA TYR A 220 4.48 -19.37 16.06
C TYR A 220 3.16 -20.00 16.50
N GLY A 221 3.17 -21.27 16.93
CA GLY A 221 1.97 -22.03 17.28
C GLY A 221 1.14 -22.45 16.07
N GLN A 222 0.11 -23.28 16.28
CA GLN A 222 -0.63 -23.90 15.17
C GLN A 222 -1.65 -22.97 14.49
N ARG A 223 -2.31 -22.09 15.27
CA ARG A 223 -3.42 -21.23 14.79
C ARG A 223 -3.33 -19.86 15.44
N PRO A 224 -2.45 -18.97 14.95
CA PRO A 224 -2.33 -17.64 15.50
C PRO A 224 -3.62 -16.85 15.21
N VAL A 225 -4.18 -16.23 16.24
CA VAL A 225 -5.33 -15.34 16.14
C VAL A 225 -4.99 -14.05 16.87
N SER A 226 -5.35 -12.91 16.28
CA SER A 226 -5.17 -11.59 16.88
C SER A 226 -6.49 -10.84 16.86
N TRP A 227 -6.78 -10.10 17.93
CA TRP A 227 -7.93 -9.23 18.02
C TRP A 227 -7.49 -7.83 18.45
N LYS A 228 -8.24 -6.82 18.02
CA LYS A 228 -7.98 -5.42 18.37
C LYS A 228 -9.29 -4.71 18.67
N LEU A 229 -9.27 -3.79 19.63
CA LEU A 229 -10.28 -2.77 19.82
C LEU A 229 -9.64 -1.40 19.57
N PHE A 230 -10.37 -0.50 18.95
CA PHE A 230 -9.88 0.85 18.69
C PHE A 230 -10.99 1.89 18.79
N PHE A 231 -10.58 3.11 19.10
CA PHE A 231 -11.39 4.31 19.00
C PHE A 231 -10.86 5.14 17.84
N ARG A 232 -11.77 5.78 17.11
CA ARG A 232 -11.41 6.67 16.00
C ARG A 232 -12.02 8.04 16.19
N VAL A 233 -11.19 9.05 15.97
CA VAL A 233 -11.60 10.45 15.88
C VAL A 233 -11.36 10.93 14.44
N ARG A 234 -12.38 11.51 13.81
CA ARG A 234 -12.24 12.17 12.50
C ARG A 234 -12.77 13.60 12.57
N PRO A 235 -12.01 14.60 12.09
CA PRO A 235 -12.57 15.92 11.86
C PRO A 235 -13.66 15.83 10.78
N GLY A 236 -14.69 16.65 10.93
CA GLY A 236 -15.77 16.79 9.97
C GLY A 236 -15.25 17.37 8.66
N LYS A 237 -15.94 17.09 7.55
CA LYS A 237 -15.59 17.67 6.25
C LYS A 237 -15.80 19.18 6.33
N MET A 238 -14.73 19.96 6.13
CA MET A 238 -14.87 21.41 5.99
C MET A 238 -15.71 21.71 4.74
N GLU A 239 -16.90 22.29 4.93
CA GLU A 239 -17.58 22.96 3.84
C GLU A 239 -16.76 24.20 3.47
N MET A 240 -16.05 24.14 2.35
CA MET A 240 -15.59 25.36 1.70
C MET A 240 -16.83 26.08 1.18
N LYS A 241 -17.26 27.14 1.88
CA LYS A 241 -18.23 28.09 1.33
C LYS A 241 -17.69 28.59 -0.01
N PRO A 242 -18.47 28.52 -1.11
CA PRO A 242 -18.05 29.14 -2.34
C PRO A 242 -17.86 30.64 -2.07
N THR A 243 -16.65 31.14 -2.32
CA THR A 243 -16.35 32.56 -2.29
C THR A 243 -17.32 33.24 -3.23
N ARG A 244 -18.20 34.09 -2.68
CA ARG A 244 -19.13 34.93 -3.44
C ARG A 244 -18.27 35.88 -4.29
N GLY A 245 -17.99 35.49 -5.53
CA GLY A 245 -17.42 36.37 -6.53
C GLY A 245 -18.35 37.55 -6.73
N THR A 246 -17.81 38.74 -6.50
CA THR A 246 -18.41 40.06 -6.61
C THR A 246 -19.20 40.20 -7.92
N ARG A 247 -20.52 40.44 -7.83
CA ARG A 247 -21.28 40.97 -8.97
C ARG A 247 -20.74 42.35 -9.29
N MET A 248 -20.08 42.51 -10.44
CA MET A 248 -19.83 43.82 -11.04
C MET A 248 -21.18 44.47 -11.38
N PRO A 249 -21.41 45.75 -11.04
CA PRO A 249 -22.59 46.46 -11.48
C PRO A 249 -22.53 46.71 -12.99
N ASN A 250 -23.63 46.36 -13.65
CA ASN A 250 -23.89 46.52 -15.07
C ASN A 250 -23.73 48.00 -15.46
N ARG A 251 -22.74 48.34 -16.30
CA ARG A 251 -22.72 49.66 -16.97
C ARG A 251 -23.72 49.60 -18.12
N GLN A 252 -24.81 50.37 -17.99
CA GLN A 252 -25.68 50.71 -19.12
C GLN A 252 -24.89 51.55 -20.15
N PRO A 253 -25.13 51.38 -21.45
CA PRO A 253 -24.64 52.31 -22.46
C PRO A 253 -25.48 53.59 -22.44
N GLN A 254 -24.84 54.75 -22.31
CA GLN A 254 -25.43 56.03 -22.70
C GLN A 254 -25.10 56.28 -24.18
N GLN A 255 -26.17 56.49 -24.95
CA GLN A 255 -26.35 57.15 -26.26
C GLN A 255 -25.20 57.08 -27.28
#